data_AF-A0A0P1EZP1-F1
#
_entry.id   AF-A0A0P1EZP1-F1
#
_cell.length_a   1.000
_cell.length_b   1.000
_cell.length_c   1.000
_cell.angle_alpha   90.00
_cell.angle_beta   90.00
_cell.angle_gamma   90.00
#
_symmetry.space_group_name_H-M   'P 1'
#
loop_
_entity.id
_entity.type
_entity.pdbx_description
1 polymer ?
#
loop_
_entity_poly.entity_id
_entity_poly.type
_entity_poly.pdbx_seq_one_letter_code
_entity_poly.pdbx_strand_id
1 'polypeptide(L)'
;MEKAVGFYWTLPVTWAHFVDLPSDVDEAAEVSRTIRYQKEMIRRYAKKHDLDLIREEIFMEIEPDRGSALIQDTLNAMEVECLERDATVIIVDFSRVKNWRRHGYMTDWFERTELTIEKLDPDPLITADWSFDPHKHFSEWRRRQLEWMNSKPKREAAALDRARQLKSSDMSYAALAEALNAEHTPSPSGKRWSESNVRLFLKKNS
;
A
#
# COMPACT_ATOMS: atom_id res chain seq x y z
N MET A 1 -13.92 20.11 23.21
CA MET A 1 -13.44 18.83 22.66
C MET A 1 -12.28 19.18 21.76
N GLU A 2 -11.10 18.61 22.01
CA GLU A 2 -9.95 18.81 21.14
C GLU A 2 -10.24 18.12 19.79
N LYS A 3 -9.86 18.76 18.68
CA LYS A 3 -10.13 18.21 17.35
C LYS A 3 -8.96 17.35 16.91
N ALA A 4 -9.26 16.30 16.17
CA ALA A 4 -8.26 15.40 15.64
C ALA A 4 -8.54 15.04 14.18
N VAL A 5 -7.47 14.78 13.43
CA VAL A 5 -7.49 14.17 12.11
C VAL A 5 -6.80 12.81 12.17
N GLY A 6 -7.49 11.76 11.77
CA GLY A 6 -6.90 10.42 11.64
C GLY A 6 -6.25 10.26 10.28
N PHE A 7 -4.95 9.96 10.22
CA PHE A 7 -4.24 9.72 8.96
C PHE A 7 -3.82 8.26 8.83
N TYR A 8 -4.30 7.60 7.78
CA TYR A 8 -4.12 6.17 7.54
C TYR A 8 -3.33 5.95 6.26
N TRP A 9 -2.38 5.03 6.28
CA TRP A 9 -1.63 4.77 5.06
C TRP A 9 -1.22 3.31 4.86
N THR A 10 -0.94 2.95 3.61
CA THR A 10 -0.45 1.62 3.26
C THR A 10 0.39 1.64 1.99
N LEU A 11 1.02 0.51 1.71
CA LEU A 11 1.75 0.25 0.48
C LEU A 11 0.92 -0.63 -0.48
N PRO A 12 1.02 -0.44 -1.79
CA PRO A 12 0.48 -1.32 -2.80
C PRO A 12 1.27 -2.63 -2.80
N VAL A 13 0.59 -3.70 -3.16
CA VAL A 13 1.16 -5.03 -3.37
C VAL A 13 0.78 -5.51 -4.76
N THR A 14 1.59 -5.13 -5.75
CA THR A 14 1.35 -5.40 -7.16
C THR A 14 1.16 -6.88 -7.49
N TRP A 15 1.93 -7.77 -6.86
CA TRP A 15 1.80 -9.21 -7.07
C TRP A 15 0.54 -9.82 -6.48
N ALA A 16 -0.12 -9.13 -5.55
CA ALA A 16 -1.42 -9.50 -5.00
C ALA A 16 -2.57 -8.70 -5.62
N HIS A 17 -2.31 -7.95 -6.70
CA HIS A 17 -3.28 -7.06 -7.36
C HIS A 17 -3.90 -5.99 -6.44
N PHE A 18 -3.22 -5.64 -5.35
CA PHE A 18 -3.63 -4.56 -4.46
C PHE A 18 -2.87 -3.30 -4.87
N VAL A 19 -3.46 -2.46 -5.73
CA VAL A 19 -2.76 -1.30 -6.34
C VAL A 19 -3.53 0.01 -6.25
N ASP A 20 -4.74 -0.06 -5.72
CA ASP A 20 -5.66 1.05 -5.51
C ASP A 20 -6.38 0.92 -4.16
N LEU A 21 -6.95 2.04 -3.71
CA LEU A 21 -7.84 2.10 -2.56
C LEU A 21 -9.09 2.90 -2.91
N PRO A 22 -10.25 2.52 -2.37
CA PRO A 22 -11.39 3.41 -2.26
C PRO A 22 -11.01 4.72 -1.55
N SER A 23 -11.65 5.82 -1.93
CA SER A 23 -11.48 7.10 -1.25
C SER A 23 -12.16 7.16 0.12
N ASP A 24 -13.19 6.33 0.33
CA ASP A 24 -13.87 6.21 1.61
C ASP A 24 -13.10 5.32 2.59
N VAL A 25 -13.05 5.77 3.86
CA VAL A 25 -12.30 5.12 4.94
C VAL A 25 -12.86 3.77 5.33
N ASP A 26 -14.17 3.65 5.38
CA ASP A 26 -14.81 2.41 5.75
C ASP A 26 -14.70 1.39 4.60
N GLU A 27 -14.87 1.81 3.34
CA GLU A 27 -14.63 0.96 2.17
C GLU A 27 -13.17 0.51 2.05
N ALA A 28 -12.21 1.40 2.25
CA ALA A 28 -10.79 1.08 2.24
C ALA A 28 -10.40 0.08 3.35
N ALA A 29 -11.05 0.15 4.50
CA ALA A 29 -10.86 -0.79 5.60
C ALA A 29 -11.37 -2.21 5.26
N GLU A 30 -12.36 -2.36 4.39
CA GLU A 30 -12.83 -3.68 3.94
C GLU A 30 -11.80 -4.38 3.04
N VAL A 31 -11.10 -3.62 2.19
CA VAL A 31 -10.09 -4.18 1.26
C VAL A 31 -8.67 -4.21 1.83
N SER A 32 -8.37 -3.42 2.87
CA SER A 32 -7.04 -3.33 3.47
C SER A 32 -7.06 -3.56 4.98
N ARG A 33 -6.52 -4.70 5.41
CA ARG A 33 -6.35 -5.03 6.83
C ARG A 33 -5.49 -4.02 7.58
N THR A 34 -4.50 -3.40 6.93
CA THR A 34 -3.67 -2.36 7.55
C THR A 34 -4.45 -1.07 7.76
N ILE A 35 -5.30 -0.66 6.81
CA ILE A 35 -6.16 0.53 6.96
C ILE A 35 -7.21 0.28 8.05
N ARG A 36 -7.87 -0.89 8.04
CA ARG A 36 -8.80 -1.30 9.10
C ARG A 36 -8.18 -1.20 10.48
N TYR A 37 -6.92 -1.64 10.61
CA TYR A 37 -6.20 -1.63 11.87
C TYR A 37 -5.92 -0.20 12.36
N GLN A 38 -5.42 0.66 11.48
CA GLN A 38 -5.15 2.06 11.81
C GLN A 38 -6.43 2.80 12.20
N LYS A 39 -7.49 2.64 11.41
CA LYS A 39 -8.82 3.20 11.68
C LYS A 39 -9.32 2.81 13.08
N GLU A 40 -9.29 1.53 13.41
CA GLU A 40 -9.74 1.04 14.72
C GLU A 40 -8.88 1.58 15.87
N MET A 41 -7.55 1.58 15.72
CA MET A 41 -6.64 2.12 16.75
C MET A 41 -6.92 3.60 17.01
N ILE A 42 -7.04 4.39 15.95
CA ILE A 42 -7.22 5.83 16.03
C ILE A 42 -8.61 6.20 16.53
N ARG A 43 -9.68 5.57 16.02
CA ARG A 43 -11.05 5.78 16.53
C ARG A 43 -11.19 5.40 18.01
N ARG A 44 -10.54 4.32 18.46
CA ARG A 44 -10.52 3.93 19.89
C ARG A 44 -9.76 4.92 20.75
N TYR A 45 -8.61 5.40 20.27
CA TYR A 45 -7.83 6.41 20.95
C TYR A 45 -8.63 7.71 21.09
N ALA A 46 -9.18 8.23 20.00
CA ALA A 46 -10.01 9.44 20.01
C ALA A 46 -11.17 9.33 20.99
N LYS A 47 -11.92 8.22 20.96
CA LYS A 47 -13.00 7.96 21.93
C LYS A 47 -12.52 7.92 23.38
N LYS A 48 -11.38 7.28 23.65
CA LYS A 48 -10.81 7.16 25.00
C LYS A 48 -10.35 8.52 25.55
N HIS A 49 -9.91 9.40 24.67
CA HIS A 49 -9.34 10.71 25.01
C HIS A 49 -10.32 11.87 24.78
N ASP A 50 -11.59 11.59 24.48
CA ASP A 50 -12.64 12.58 24.19
C ASP A 50 -12.21 13.58 23.09
N LEU A 51 -11.63 13.06 22.01
CA LEU A 51 -11.25 13.82 20.83
C LEU A 51 -12.35 13.78 19.78
N ASP A 52 -12.60 14.92 19.14
CA ASP A 52 -13.50 15.05 18.00
C ASP A 52 -12.75 14.71 16.70
N LEU A 53 -12.96 13.52 16.16
CA LEU A 53 -12.39 13.11 14.86
C LEU A 53 -13.13 13.84 13.73
N ILE A 54 -12.66 15.04 13.41
CA ILE A 54 -13.29 15.93 12.44
C ILE A 54 -13.04 15.53 10.98
N ARG A 55 -12.02 14.70 10.74
CA ARG A 55 -11.65 14.17 9.41
C ARG A 55 -10.85 12.88 9.57
N GLU A 56 -10.99 12.02 8.59
CA GLU A 56 -10.16 10.83 8.41
C GLU A 56 -9.61 10.84 6.98
N GLU A 57 -8.30 10.67 6.84
CA GLU A 57 -7.56 10.77 5.58
C GLU A 57 -6.85 9.45 5.27
N ILE A 58 -6.85 9.04 4.00
CA ILE A 58 -6.19 7.81 3.55
C ILE A 58 -5.19 8.11 2.46
N PHE A 59 -4.02 7.49 2.56
CA PHE A 59 -2.99 7.56 1.54
C PHE A 59 -2.47 6.16 1.16
N MET A 60 -2.41 5.86 -0.14
CA MET A 60 -1.67 4.72 -0.66
C MET A 60 -0.39 5.22 -1.33
N GLU A 61 0.75 4.82 -0.77
CA GLU A 61 2.05 5.21 -1.32
C GLU A 61 2.34 4.42 -2.61
N ILE A 62 2.43 5.08 -3.75
CA ILE A 62 2.60 4.42 -5.06
C ILE A 62 4.00 3.79 -5.21
N GLU A 63 4.99 4.26 -4.46
CA GLU A 63 6.39 3.79 -4.47
C GLU A 63 6.77 3.02 -3.19
N PRO A 64 6.54 1.69 -3.14
CA PRO A 64 6.61 0.91 -1.91
C PRO A 64 8.01 0.82 -1.27
N ASP A 65 9.07 1.05 -2.05
CA ASP A 65 10.46 0.86 -1.58
C ASP A 65 11.10 2.12 -0.99
N ARG A 66 10.59 3.32 -1.34
CA ARG A 66 11.24 4.60 -1.01
C ARG A 66 10.32 5.67 -0.44
N GLY A 67 9.00 5.50 -0.59
CA GLY A 67 8.07 6.61 -0.43
C GLY A 67 8.25 7.63 -1.56
N SER A 68 7.19 8.33 -1.93
CA SER A 68 7.24 9.32 -2.99
C SER A 68 6.92 10.71 -2.44
N ALA A 69 7.36 11.73 -3.17
CA ALA A 69 6.95 13.11 -2.88
C ALA A 69 5.44 13.32 -3.06
N LEU A 70 4.69 12.35 -3.62
CA LEU A 70 3.23 12.44 -3.78
C LEU A 70 2.50 12.54 -2.44
N ILE A 71 3.08 12.00 -1.36
CA ILE A 71 2.51 12.17 -0.03
C ILE A 71 2.49 13.65 0.38
N GLN A 72 3.40 14.48 -0.14
CA GLN A 72 3.56 15.87 0.29
C GLN A 72 2.32 16.70 -0.01
N ASP A 73 1.68 16.51 -1.17
CA ASP A 73 0.47 17.26 -1.50
C ASP A 73 -0.67 16.94 -0.52
N THR A 74 -0.78 15.67 -0.12
CA THR A 74 -1.77 15.23 0.88
C THR A 74 -1.44 15.80 2.26
N LEU A 75 -0.17 15.74 2.68
CA LEU A 75 0.28 16.27 3.97
C LEU A 75 0.13 17.79 4.05
N ASN A 76 0.48 18.52 2.99
CA ASN A 76 0.35 19.98 2.94
C ASN A 76 -1.12 20.42 2.99
N ALA A 77 -2.02 19.73 2.27
CA ALA A 77 -3.44 20.02 2.31
C ALA A 77 -4.03 19.76 3.71
N MET A 78 -3.63 18.64 4.32
CA MET A 78 -4.00 18.32 5.70
C MET A 78 -3.43 19.36 6.68
N GLU A 79 -2.21 19.84 6.45
CA GLU A 79 -1.53 20.80 7.33
C GLU A 79 -2.29 22.11 7.43
N VAL A 80 -2.67 22.68 6.28
CA VAL A 80 -3.47 23.90 6.21
C VAL A 80 -4.76 23.76 7.02
N GLU A 81 -5.50 22.67 6.83
CA GLU A 81 -6.76 22.45 7.53
C GLU A 81 -6.58 22.21 9.03
N CYS A 82 -5.53 21.50 9.44
CA CYS A 82 -5.27 21.25 10.86
C CYS A 82 -4.88 22.54 11.58
N LEU A 83 -4.08 23.40 10.96
CA LEU A 83 -3.73 24.72 11.50
C LEU A 83 -4.96 25.62 11.62
N GLU A 84 -5.82 25.67 10.60
CA GLU A 84 -7.06 26.47 10.64
C GLU A 84 -8.02 26.02 11.75
N ARG A 85 -8.02 24.72 12.07
CA ARG A 85 -8.97 24.13 13.01
C ARG A 85 -8.40 23.89 14.40
N ASP A 86 -7.12 24.11 14.60
CA ASP A 86 -6.35 23.74 15.80
C ASP A 86 -6.54 22.24 16.11
N ALA A 87 -6.23 21.39 15.11
CA ALA A 87 -6.44 19.95 15.18
C ALA A 87 -5.14 19.16 15.27
N THR A 88 -5.13 18.14 16.12
CA THR A 88 -4.03 17.18 16.29
C THR A 88 -4.10 16.10 15.22
N VAL A 89 -2.97 15.77 14.60
CA VAL A 89 -2.90 14.64 13.65
C VAL A 89 -2.57 13.36 14.41
N ILE A 90 -3.38 12.31 14.25
CA ILE A 90 -3.17 11.01 14.87
C ILE A 90 -2.77 9.99 13.81
N ILE A 91 -1.67 9.29 14.05
CA ILE A 91 -1.15 8.22 13.18
C ILE A 91 -0.83 6.97 13.97
N VAL A 92 -0.73 5.82 13.29
CA VAL A 92 -0.06 4.65 13.86
C VAL A 92 1.37 4.55 13.32
N ASP A 93 2.35 4.54 14.22
CA ASP A 93 3.76 4.55 13.86
C ASP A 93 4.33 3.13 13.75
N PHE A 94 4.21 2.54 12.55
CA PHE A 94 4.77 1.21 12.27
C PHE A 94 6.30 1.14 12.34
N SER A 95 7.01 2.28 12.31
CA SER A 95 8.48 2.28 12.36
C SER A 95 9.00 1.79 13.71
N ARG A 96 8.20 1.92 14.77
CA ARG A 96 8.53 1.41 16.11
C ARG A 96 8.61 -0.12 16.16
N VAL A 97 8.00 -0.83 15.21
CA VAL A 97 8.16 -2.28 15.06
C VAL A 97 9.21 -2.58 14.01
N LYS A 98 10.43 -2.92 14.45
CA LYS A 98 11.54 -3.36 13.60
C LYS A 98 11.87 -2.40 12.43
N ASN A 99 11.62 -1.09 12.59
CA ASN A 99 11.82 -0.08 11.55
C ASN A 99 11.05 -0.38 10.25
N TRP A 100 9.92 -1.09 10.36
CA TRP A 100 9.11 -1.41 9.20
C TRP A 100 8.35 -0.20 8.71
N ARG A 101 8.18 -0.12 7.38
CA ARG A 101 7.38 0.93 6.75
C ARG A 101 7.83 2.34 7.17
N ARG A 102 9.15 2.57 7.27
CA ARG A 102 9.69 3.92 7.41
C ARG A 102 9.39 4.70 6.13
N HIS A 103 8.84 5.90 6.26
CA HIS A 103 8.50 6.76 5.14
C HIS A 103 9.26 8.09 5.27
N GLY A 104 10.35 8.25 4.51
CA GLY A 104 11.28 9.37 4.65
C GLY A 104 10.58 10.73 4.59
N TYR A 105 9.82 10.98 3.52
CA TYR A 105 9.06 12.23 3.37
C TYR A 105 8.06 12.51 4.48
N MET A 106 7.49 11.46 5.08
CA MET A 106 6.52 11.62 6.16
C MET A 106 7.23 11.92 7.48
N THR A 107 8.37 11.26 7.72
CA THR A 107 9.25 11.57 8.85
C THR A 107 9.77 13.00 8.77
N ASP A 108 10.27 13.41 7.60
CA ASP A 108 10.77 14.77 7.38
C ASP A 108 9.66 15.82 7.57
N TRP A 109 8.42 15.51 7.16
CA TRP A 109 7.27 16.38 7.40
C TRP A 109 6.93 16.47 8.89
N PHE A 110 6.87 15.34 9.60
CA PHE A 110 6.65 15.32 11.06
C PHE A 110 7.67 16.13 11.86
N GLU A 111 8.91 16.22 11.37
CA GLU A 111 9.99 16.98 12.02
C GLU A 111 9.91 18.49 11.72
N ARG A 112 9.20 18.90 10.68
CA ARG A 112 9.17 20.29 10.19
C ARG A 112 7.87 21.02 10.47
N THR A 113 6.76 20.31 10.56
CA THR A 113 5.45 20.91 10.78
C THR A 113 5.31 21.47 12.19
N GLU A 114 4.51 22.53 12.33
CA GLU A 114 4.14 23.12 13.62
C GLU A 114 2.97 22.37 14.29
N LEU A 115 2.40 21.37 13.61
CA LEU A 115 1.27 20.59 14.12
C LEU A 115 1.65 19.70 15.30
N THR A 116 0.68 19.50 16.19
CA THR A 116 0.73 18.42 17.18
C THR A 116 0.47 17.10 16.47
N ILE A 117 1.38 16.14 16.65
CA ILE A 117 1.28 14.80 16.07
C ILE A 117 1.30 13.75 17.16
N GLU A 118 0.19 13.02 17.28
CA GLU A 118 0.07 11.88 18.17
C GLU A 118 0.41 10.59 17.43
N LYS A 119 1.49 9.94 17.85
CA LYS A 119 2.00 8.69 17.26
C LYS A 119 1.64 7.51 18.14
N LEU A 120 0.63 6.76 17.73
CA LEU A 120 0.20 5.55 18.43
C LEU A 120 1.18 4.40 18.18
N ASP A 121 1.45 3.64 19.23
CA ASP A 121 2.21 2.40 19.12
C ASP A 121 1.40 1.34 18.36
N PRO A 122 2.04 0.57 17.47
CA PRO A 122 1.38 -0.46 16.68
C PRO A 122 1.18 -1.75 17.50
N ASP A 123 0.44 -1.66 18.60
CA ASP A 123 0.15 -2.80 19.47
C ASP A 123 -0.86 -3.78 18.84
N PRO A 124 -0.78 -5.09 19.15
CA PRO A 124 -1.78 -6.04 18.68
C PRO A 124 -3.20 -5.64 19.09
N LEU A 125 -4.09 -5.55 18.10
CA LEU A 125 -5.49 -5.26 18.30
C LEU A 125 -6.28 -6.57 18.32
N ILE A 126 -6.98 -6.83 19.42
CA ILE A 126 -7.86 -7.99 19.57
C ILE A 126 -9.28 -7.49 19.85
N THR A 127 -10.24 -8.00 19.08
CA THR A 127 -11.68 -7.73 19.17
C THR A 127 -12.43 -9.06 19.11
N ALA A 128 -13.74 -9.04 19.37
CA ALA A 128 -14.56 -10.25 19.28
C ALA A 128 -14.51 -10.89 17.88
N ASP A 129 -14.54 -10.07 16.84
CA ASP A 129 -14.72 -10.54 15.46
C ASP A 129 -13.41 -10.57 14.67
N TRP A 130 -12.34 -9.98 15.21
CA TRP A 130 -11.11 -9.77 14.46
C TRP A 130 -9.88 -9.54 15.35
N SER A 131 -8.72 -9.99 14.85
CA SER A 131 -7.42 -9.70 15.43
C SER A 131 -6.41 -9.24 14.39
N PHE A 132 -5.55 -8.30 14.76
CA PHE A 132 -4.44 -7.85 13.96
C PHE A 132 -3.19 -7.68 14.82
N ASP A 133 -2.15 -8.45 14.50
CA ASP A 133 -0.82 -8.31 15.07
C ASP A 133 0.09 -7.74 13.98
N PRO A 134 0.54 -6.47 14.10
CA PRO A 134 1.42 -5.86 13.11
C PRO A 134 2.72 -6.63 12.89
N HIS A 135 3.30 -7.22 13.96
CA HIS A 135 4.50 -8.05 13.87
C HIS A 135 4.28 -9.25 12.96
N LYS A 136 3.27 -10.04 13.27
CA LYS A 136 2.93 -11.24 12.50
C LYS A 136 2.56 -10.88 11.07
N HIS A 137 1.72 -9.87 10.89
CA HIS A 137 1.21 -9.46 9.59
C HIS A 137 2.33 -9.05 8.63
N PHE A 138 3.21 -8.13 9.03
CA PHE A 138 4.27 -7.65 8.13
C PHE A 138 5.41 -8.67 7.97
N SER A 139 5.66 -9.54 8.96
CA SER A 139 6.59 -10.67 8.80
C SER A 139 6.11 -11.65 7.72
N GLU A 140 4.83 -12.02 7.74
CA GLU A 140 4.22 -12.88 6.73
C GLU A 140 4.26 -12.24 5.34
N TRP A 141 3.94 -10.95 5.24
CA TRP A 141 4.04 -10.21 3.98
C TRP A 141 5.47 -10.16 3.44
N ARG A 142 6.46 -9.90 4.28
CA ARG A 142 7.87 -9.89 3.88
C ARG A 142 8.32 -11.26 3.38
N ARG A 143 7.89 -12.34 4.04
CA ARG A 143 8.16 -13.71 3.57
C ARG A 143 7.56 -13.95 2.18
N ARG A 144 6.29 -13.60 1.98
CA ARG A 144 5.61 -13.74 0.67
C ARG A 144 6.28 -12.89 -0.42
N GLN A 145 6.70 -11.67 -0.09
CA GLN A 145 7.46 -10.80 -1.00
C GLN A 145 8.77 -11.47 -1.43
N LEU A 146 9.53 -12.03 -0.49
CA LEU A 146 10.78 -12.74 -0.78
C LEU A 146 10.54 -13.99 -1.64
N GLU A 147 9.50 -14.77 -1.34
CA GLU A 147 9.10 -15.92 -2.15
C GLU A 147 8.73 -15.49 -3.58
N TRP A 148 7.97 -14.41 -3.72
CA TRP A 148 7.64 -13.83 -5.02
C TRP A 148 8.87 -13.37 -5.81
N MET A 149 9.80 -12.67 -5.15
CA MET A 149 11.05 -12.22 -5.76
C MET A 149 11.92 -13.41 -6.19
N ASN A 150 12.08 -14.41 -5.33
CA ASN A 150 12.88 -15.61 -5.61
C ASN A 150 12.25 -16.50 -6.68
N SER A 151 10.92 -16.46 -6.84
CA SER A 151 10.22 -17.19 -7.92
C SER A 151 10.39 -16.56 -9.30
N LYS A 152 11.02 -15.38 -9.42
CA LYS A 152 11.14 -14.64 -10.69
C LYS A 152 11.71 -15.48 -11.84
N PRO A 153 12.82 -16.22 -11.69
CA PRO A 153 13.35 -17.04 -12.80
C PRO A 153 12.34 -18.10 -13.28
N LYS A 154 11.64 -18.74 -12.35
CA LYS A 154 10.60 -19.74 -12.66
C LYS A 154 9.41 -19.11 -13.39
N ARG A 155 8.99 -17.92 -12.96
CA ARG A 155 7.91 -17.16 -13.61
C ARG A 155 8.30 -16.67 -14.99
N GLU A 156 9.53 -16.19 -15.17
CA GLU A 156 10.08 -15.82 -16.48
C GLU A 156 10.10 -17.03 -17.43
N ALA A 157 10.58 -18.19 -16.98
CA ALA A 157 10.59 -19.41 -17.79
C ALA A 157 9.17 -19.85 -18.19
N ALA A 158 8.23 -19.89 -17.25
CA ALA A 158 6.84 -20.28 -17.51
C ALA A 158 6.13 -19.29 -18.47
N ALA A 159 6.31 -17.98 -18.27
CA ALA A 159 5.76 -16.96 -19.14
C ALA A 159 6.34 -17.04 -20.55
N LEU A 160 7.64 -17.31 -20.68
CA LEU A 160 8.31 -17.45 -21.98
C LEU A 160 7.81 -18.69 -22.73
N ASP A 161 7.72 -19.82 -22.04
CA ASP A 161 7.19 -21.06 -22.61
C ASP A 161 5.76 -20.86 -23.12
N ARG A 162 4.90 -20.26 -22.28
CA ARG A 162 3.51 -20.01 -22.68
C ARG A 162 3.39 -19.00 -23.83
N ALA A 163 4.18 -17.93 -23.81
CA ALA A 163 4.20 -16.96 -24.88
C ALA A 163 4.65 -17.59 -26.22
N ARG A 164 5.60 -18.53 -26.20
CA ARG A 164 6.04 -19.28 -27.39
C ARG A 164 4.96 -20.23 -27.91
N GLN A 165 4.20 -20.87 -27.03
CA GLN A 165 3.08 -21.74 -27.41
C GLN A 165 1.92 -20.95 -28.06
N LEU A 166 1.64 -19.74 -27.56
CA LEU A 166 0.54 -18.90 -28.06
C LEU A 166 0.91 -18.12 -29.34
N LYS A 167 2.18 -17.74 -29.50
CA LYS A 167 2.61 -16.86 -30.60
C LYS A 167 2.67 -17.63 -31.92
N SER A 168 1.68 -17.40 -32.79
CA SER A 168 1.77 -17.70 -34.22
C SER A 168 2.52 -16.60 -34.98
N SER A 169 3.01 -16.91 -36.19
CA SER A 169 3.81 -15.98 -37.01
C SER A 169 3.12 -14.62 -37.26
N ASP A 170 1.79 -14.62 -37.38
CA ASP A 170 0.99 -13.42 -37.68
C ASP A 170 0.37 -12.78 -36.42
N MET A 171 0.59 -13.34 -35.23
CA MET A 171 0.02 -12.79 -34.00
C MET A 171 0.77 -11.52 -33.54
N SER A 172 0.02 -10.42 -33.42
CA SER A 172 0.52 -9.16 -32.86
C SER A 172 0.88 -9.31 -31.37
N TYR A 173 1.78 -8.46 -30.89
CA TYR A 173 2.13 -8.44 -29.46
C TYR A 173 0.95 -8.01 -28.56
N ALA A 174 0.02 -7.22 -29.07
CA ALA A 174 -1.18 -6.82 -28.35
C ALA A 174 -2.12 -8.02 -28.14
N ALA A 175 -2.40 -8.80 -29.20
CA ALA A 175 -3.21 -10.01 -29.12
C ALA A 175 -2.57 -11.06 -28.18
N LEU A 176 -1.24 -11.20 -28.22
CA LEU A 176 -0.52 -12.06 -27.29
C LEU A 176 -0.64 -11.59 -25.83
N ALA A 177 -0.57 -10.28 -25.58
CA ALA A 177 -0.76 -9.71 -24.24
C ALA A 177 -2.17 -10.01 -23.70
N GLU A 178 -3.19 -9.83 -24.53
CA GLU A 178 -4.58 -10.17 -24.18
C GLU A 178 -4.74 -11.65 -23.86
N ALA A 179 -4.20 -12.54 -24.69
CA ALA A 179 -4.27 -13.98 -24.46
C ALA A 179 -3.58 -14.39 -23.14
N LEU A 180 -2.37 -13.88 -22.89
CA LEU A 180 -1.65 -14.15 -21.63
C LEU A 180 -2.42 -13.63 -20.40
N ASN A 181 -3.04 -12.46 -20.52
CA ASN A 181 -3.87 -11.89 -19.46
C ASN A 181 -5.17 -12.69 -19.24
N ALA A 182 -5.80 -13.18 -20.31
CA ALA A 182 -7.02 -14.00 -20.25
C ALA A 182 -6.77 -15.35 -19.56
N GLU A 183 -5.56 -15.91 -19.72
CA GLU A 183 -5.14 -17.14 -19.04
C GLU A 183 -4.53 -16.89 -17.65
N HIS A 184 -4.59 -15.66 -17.14
CA HIS A 184 -3.98 -15.27 -15.86
C HIS A 184 -2.49 -15.61 -15.74
N THR A 185 -1.75 -15.63 -16.87
CA THR A 185 -0.30 -15.86 -16.85
C THR A 185 0.40 -14.60 -16.32
N PRO A 186 1.04 -14.63 -15.16
CA PRO A 186 1.61 -13.43 -14.56
C PRO A 186 2.86 -12.97 -15.32
N SER A 187 3.02 -11.65 -15.50
CA SER A 187 4.29 -11.12 -15.99
C SER A 187 5.42 -11.31 -14.95
N PRO A 188 6.70 -11.24 -15.36
CA PRO A 188 7.83 -11.27 -14.44
C PRO A 188 7.77 -10.21 -13.34
N SER A 189 7.09 -9.09 -13.60
CA SER A 189 6.88 -8.01 -12.63
C SER A 189 5.58 -8.14 -11.82
N GLY A 190 4.70 -9.09 -12.15
CA GLY A 190 3.36 -9.21 -11.55
C GLY A 190 2.31 -8.27 -12.15
N LYS A 191 2.73 -7.27 -12.93
CA LYS A 191 1.82 -6.40 -13.69
C LYS A 191 1.10 -7.17 -14.80
N ARG A 192 -0.05 -6.67 -15.26
CA ARG A 192 -0.70 -7.17 -16.47
C ARG A 192 0.22 -7.03 -17.69
N TRP A 193 0.09 -7.95 -18.63
CA TRP A 193 0.75 -7.83 -19.92
C TRP A 193 0.19 -6.65 -20.71
N SER A 194 1.07 -5.93 -21.38
CA SER A 194 0.79 -4.91 -22.37
C SER A 194 1.63 -5.20 -23.60
N GLU A 195 1.24 -4.69 -24.76
CA GLU A 195 2.01 -4.87 -26.00
C GLU A 195 3.50 -4.54 -25.80
N SER A 196 3.76 -3.38 -25.18
CA SER A 196 5.11 -2.88 -24.92
C SER A 196 5.92 -3.82 -24.02
N ASN A 197 5.34 -4.33 -22.92
CA ASN A 197 6.08 -5.17 -21.99
C ASN A 197 6.25 -6.61 -22.49
N VAL A 198 5.31 -7.16 -23.27
CA VAL A 198 5.45 -8.45 -23.97
C VAL A 198 6.58 -8.38 -24.98
N ARG A 199 6.61 -7.33 -25.80
CA ARG A 199 7.65 -7.13 -26.82
C ARG A 199 9.04 -7.06 -26.20
N LEU A 200 9.20 -6.26 -25.13
CA LEU A 200 10.47 -6.16 -24.40
C LEU A 200 10.86 -7.48 -23.76
N PHE A 201 9.91 -8.18 -23.15
CA PHE A 201 10.13 -9.48 -22.52
C PHE A 201 10.64 -10.52 -23.52
N LEU A 202 9.99 -10.65 -24.67
CA LEU A 202 10.40 -11.59 -25.71
C LEU A 202 11.76 -11.22 -26.30
N LYS A 203 12.02 -9.94 -26.57
CA LYS A 203 13.33 -9.47 -27.06
C LYS A 203 14.48 -9.75 -26.08
N LYS A 204 14.21 -9.72 -24.78
CA LYS A 204 15.22 -10.02 -23.75
C LYS A 204 15.51 -11.53 -23.64
N ASN A 205 14.58 -12.38 -24.08
CA ASN A 205 14.62 -13.83 -23.93
C ASN A 205 14.64 -14.58 -25.30
N SER A 206 14.96 -13.85 -26.37
CA SER A 206 15.17 -14.35 -27.73
C SER A 206 16.62 -14.69 -27.97
#